data_AF-A0A7Z1AVH6-F1
#
_entry.id   AF-A0A7Z1AVH6-F1
#
_cell.length_a   1.000
_cell.length_b   1.000
_cell.length_c   1.000
_cell.angle_alpha   90.00
_cell.angle_beta   90.00
_cell.angle_gamma   90.00
#
_symmetry.space_group_name_H-M   'P 1'
#
loop_
_entity.id
_entity.type
_entity.pdbx_description
1 polymer ?
#
loop_
_entity_poly.entity_id
_entity_poly.type
_entity_poly.pdbx_seq_one_letter_code
_entity_poly.pdbx_strand_id
1 'polypeptide(L)'
;MDMVPNPSVRHDFHAASPDEVRAALIPEERAEFDRSGGEDLDDWRRIAWLTVSSGHHDYREMWRRAAAAYAGKEVPMAEPFVVTKARLGC
;
A
#
# COMPACT_ATOMS: atom_id res chain seq x y z
N MET A 1 4.97 -8.76 -32.41
CA MET A 1 5.98 -8.53 -31.36
C MET A 1 5.33 -7.56 -30.42
N ASP A 2 4.49 -8.08 -29.54
CA ASP A 2 3.71 -7.26 -28.63
C ASP A 2 4.47 -7.22 -27.31
N MET A 3 4.83 -5.99 -26.91
CA MET A 3 5.67 -5.69 -25.76
C MET A 3 5.14 -6.40 -24.51
N VAL A 4 5.90 -7.36 -24.00
CA VAL A 4 5.87 -7.69 -22.58
C VAL A 4 6.32 -6.41 -21.86
N PRO A 5 5.49 -5.76 -21.01
CA PRO A 5 5.96 -4.62 -20.24
C PRO A 5 7.10 -5.10 -19.34
N ASN A 6 8.29 -4.58 -19.62
CA ASN A 6 9.53 -4.87 -18.94
C ASN A 6 9.41 -4.46 -17.45
N PRO A 7 9.63 -5.36 -16.47
CA PRO A 7 9.41 -5.12 -15.04
C PRO A 7 10.48 -4.23 -14.36
N SER A 8 11.01 -3.25 -15.09
CA SER A 8 12.04 -2.33 -14.59
C SER A 8 11.65 -0.88 -14.89
N VAL A 9 10.46 -0.47 -14.46
CA VAL A 9 10.20 0.95 -14.25
C VAL A 9 10.50 1.19 -12.78
N ARG A 10 11.72 1.67 -12.47
CA ARG A 10 11.88 2.57 -11.33
C ARG A 10 11.01 3.79 -11.66
N HIS A 11 9.71 3.66 -11.46
CA HIS A 11 8.77 4.73 -11.71
C HIS A 11 9.05 5.72 -10.59
N ASP A 12 9.47 6.93 -10.93
CA ASP A 12 9.52 8.04 -10.01
C ASP A 12 8.08 8.33 -9.57
N PHE A 13 7.59 7.56 -8.60
CA PHE A 13 6.24 7.69 -8.06
C PHE A 13 6.00 9.08 -7.45
N HIS A 14 7.06 9.86 -7.27
CA HIS A 14 7.03 11.27 -6.90
C HIS A 14 6.18 12.13 -7.85
N ALA A 15 6.05 11.73 -9.12
CA ALA A 15 5.25 12.44 -10.12
C ALA A 15 3.96 11.71 -10.51
N ALA A 16 3.63 10.58 -9.86
CA ALA A 16 2.46 9.78 -10.23
C ALA A 16 1.17 10.58 -10.08
N SER A 17 0.28 10.43 -11.06
CA SER A 17 -1.06 11.03 -11.07
C SER A 17 -1.96 10.35 -10.04
N PRO A 18 -3.06 10.99 -9.58
CA PRO A 18 -4.03 10.36 -8.68
C PRO A 18 -4.56 9.01 -9.17
N ASP A 19 -4.79 8.85 -10.47
CA ASP A 19 -5.26 7.60 -11.08
C ASP A 19 -4.18 6.50 -11.02
N GLU A 20 -2.92 6.85 -11.30
CA GLU A 20 -1.77 5.93 -11.21
C GLU A 20 -1.53 5.48 -9.77
N VAL A 21 -1.63 6.42 -8.82
CA VAL A 21 -1.59 6.12 -7.37
C VAL A 21 -2.71 5.16 -7.01
N ARG A 22 -3.96 5.47 -7.38
CA ARG A 22 -5.11 4.59 -7.10
C ARG A 22 -4.93 3.20 -7.70
N ALA A 23 -4.41 3.09 -8.92
CA ALA A 23 -4.20 1.81 -9.60
C ALA A 23 -3.15 0.92 -8.90
N ALA A 24 -2.17 1.54 -8.25
CA ALA A 24 -1.08 0.88 -7.55
C ALA A 24 -1.43 0.40 -6.13
N LEU A 25 -2.49 0.92 -5.52
CA LEU A 25 -2.90 0.60 -4.15
C LEU A 25 -3.67 -0.72 -4.04
N ILE A 26 -3.60 -1.35 -2.86
CA ILE A 26 -4.47 -2.46 -2.52
C ILE A 26 -5.95 -2.00 -2.39
N PRO A 27 -6.95 -2.89 -2.54
CA PRO A 27 -8.37 -2.53 -2.40
C PRO A 27 -8.73 -1.69 -1.18
N GLU A 28 -8.17 -2.03 -0.02
CA GLU A 28 -8.43 -1.36 1.25
C GLU A 28 -7.92 0.08 1.24
N GLU A 29 -6.72 0.31 0.73
CA GLU A 29 -6.10 1.64 0.63
C GLU A 29 -6.70 2.47 -0.49
N ARG A 30 -7.16 1.85 -1.59
CA ARG A 30 -7.97 2.56 -2.60
C ARG A 30 -9.22 3.16 -1.99
N ALA A 31 -9.90 2.42 -1.11
CA ALA A 31 -11.09 2.91 -0.44
C ALA A 31 -10.81 4.02 0.58
N GLU A 32 -9.59 4.08 1.12
CA GLU A 32 -9.13 5.19 1.96
C GLU A 32 -8.73 6.41 1.14
N PHE A 33 -7.97 6.22 0.07
CA PHE A 33 -7.61 7.25 -0.90
C PHE A 33 -8.84 7.92 -1.52
N ASP A 34 -9.83 7.12 -1.91
CA ASP A 34 -11.09 7.62 -2.46
C ASP A 34 -11.89 8.44 -1.43
N ARG A 35 -11.81 8.07 -0.14
CA ARG A 35 -12.48 8.82 0.95
C ARG A 35 -11.78 10.12 1.29
N SER A 36 -10.45 10.18 1.20
CA SER A 36 -9.69 11.41 1.40
C SER A 36 -9.75 12.34 0.18
N GLY A 37 -10.37 11.94 -0.93
CA GLY A 37 -10.38 12.71 -2.17
C GLY A 37 -8.98 12.93 -2.77
N GLY A 38 -8.00 12.11 -2.39
CA GLY A 38 -6.60 12.28 -2.78
C GLY A 38 -5.87 13.44 -2.10
N GLU A 39 -6.39 13.96 -0.99
CA GLU A 39 -5.64 14.84 -0.09
C GLU A 39 -4.32 14.15 0.32
N ASP A 40 -3.25 14.96 0.47
CA ASP A 40 -1.90 14.50 0.78
C ASP A 40 -1.33 13.50 -0.26
N LEU A 41 -1.50 13.81 -1.55
CA LEU A 41 -1.09 12.94 -2.67
C LEU A 41 0.37 12.45 -2.59
N ASP A 42 1.30 13.24 -2.04
CA ASP A 42 2.69 12.79 -1.86
C ASP A 42 2.85 11.64 -0.85
N ASP A 43 2.01 11.59 0.19
CA ASP A 43 2.00 10.45 1.11
C ASP A 43 1.41 9.21 0.42
N TRP A 44 0.31 9.39 -0.33
CA TRP A 44 -0.27 8.31 -1.13
C TRP A 44 0.67 7.79 -2.22
N ARG A 45 1.47 8.65 -2.84
CA ARG A 45 2.54 8.23 -3.77
C ARG A 45 3.57 7.34 -3.10
N ARG A 46 3.94 7.64 -1.85
CA ARG A 46 4.85 6.79 -1.05
C ARG A 46 4.22 5.44 -0.73
N ILE A 47 2.95 5.42 -0.33
CA ILE A 47 2.21 4.19 -0.05
C ILE A 47 2.10 3.33 -1.31
N ALA A 48 1.76 3.94 -2.44
CA ALA A 48 1.70 3.28 -3.74
C ALA A 48 3.06 2.70 -4.15
N TRP A 49 4.14 3.48 -3.99
CA TRP A 49 5.51 3.01 -4.24
C TRP A 49 5.89 1.80 -3.39
N LEU A 50 5.57 1.82 -2.08
CA LEU A 50 5.80 0.67 -1.19
C LEU A 50 5.00 -0.55 -1.65
N THR A 51 3.73 -0.34 -2.01
CA THR A 51 2.81 -1.40 -2.43
C THR A 51 3.31 -2.10 -3.69
N VAL A 52 3.74 -1.37 -4.72
CA VAL A 52 4.26 -1.96 -5.96
C VAL A 52 5.64 -2.57 -5.79
N SER A 53 6.50 -1.97 -4.95
CA SER A 53 7.88 -2.45 -4.76
C SER A 53 7.95 -3.73 -3.94
N SER A 54 7.01 -3.91 -3.00
CA SER A 54 6.90 -5.15 -2.23
C SER A 54 5.96 -6.18 -2.88
N GLY A 55 4.96 -5.72 -3.63
CA GLY A 55 3.82 -6.54 -4.01
C GLY A 55 2.77 -6.62 -2.90
N HIS A 56 1.51 -6.82 -3.27
CA HIS A 56 0.36 -6.69 -2.37
C HIS A 56 0.36 -7.66 -1.17
N HIS A 57 0.94 -8.85 -1.32
CA HIS A 57 1.00 -9.85 -0.25
C HIS A 57 2.04 -9.47 0.79
N ASP A 58 3.28 -9.26 0.35
CA ASP A 58 4.39 -8.89 1.23
C ASP A 58 4.17 -7.53 1.89
N TYR A 59 3.50 -6.59 1.19
CA TYR A 59 3.07 -5.33 1.78
C TYR A 59 2.12 -5.54 2.98
N ARG A 60 1.11 -6.40 2.85
CA ARG A 60 0.21 -6.74 3.98
C ARG A 60 0.95 -7.47 5.10
N GLU A 61 1.89 -8.33 4.74
CA GLU A 61 2.70 -9.06 5.72
C GLU A 61 3.64 -8.13 6.50
N MET A 62 4.22 -7.13 5.84
CA MET A 62 5.02 -6.09 6.49
C MET A 62 4.22 -5.38 7.59
N TRP A 63 3.01 -4.91 7.28
CA TRP A 63 2.13 -4.27 8.26
C TRP A 63 1.72 -5.22 9.39
N ARG A 64 1.47 -6.50 9.08
CA ARG A 64 1.17 -7.51 10.10
C ARG A 64 2.33 -7.71 11.07
N ARG A 65 3.56 -7.80 10.54
CA ARG A 65 4.79 -7.91 11.35
C ARG A 65 4.97 -6.67 12.23
N ALA A 66 4.74 -5.48 11.67
CA ALA A 66 4.81 -4.23 12.41
C ALA A 66 3.79 -4.19 13.57
N ALA A 67 2.53 -4.54 13.30
CA ALA A 67 1.48 -4.61 14.31
C ALA A 67 1.78 -5.66 15.39
N ALA A 68 2.35 -6.80 15.01
CA ALA A 68 2.75 -7.84 15.95
C ALA A 68 3.88 -7.37 16.88
N ALA A 69 4.90 -6.72 16.30
CA ALA A 69 6.01 -6.14 17.06
C ALA A 69 5.52 -5.03 18.01
N TYR A 70 4.64 -4.15 17.55
CA TYR A 70 4.05 -3.08 18.37
C TYR A 70 3.21 -3.63 19.52
N ALA A 71 2.37 -4.63 19.26
CA ALA A 71 1.46 -5.20 20.27
C ALA A 71 2.10 -6.26 21.17
N GLY A 72 3.33 -6.72 20.86
CA GLY A 72 4.00 -7.82 21.57
C GLY A 72 3.31 -9.18 21.42
N LYS A 73 2.47 -9.35 20.41
CA LYS A 73 1.69 -10.58 20.16
C LYS A 73 1.49 -10.80 18.67
N GLU A 74 1.35 -12.05 18.26
CA GLU A 74 1.09 -12.38 16.86
C GLU A 74 -0.24 -11.80 16.38
N VAL A 75 -0.26 -11.38 15.12
CA VAL A 75 -1.46 -10.90 14.43
C VAL A 75 -1.93 -12.01 13.47
N PRO A 76 -3.19 -12.47 13.56
CA PRO A 76 -3.70 -13.53 12.68
C PRO A 76 -3.65 -13.15 11.20
N MET A 77 -3.34 -14.11 10.33
CA MET A 77 -3.33 -13.89 8.87
C MET A 77 -4.69 -13.44 8.33
N ALA A 78 -5.78 -13.94 8.92
CA ALA A 78 -7.15 -13.62 8.53
C ALA A 78 -7.64 -12.27 9.10
N GLU A 79 -6.85 -11.58 9.92
CA GLU A 79 -7.24 -10.26 10.43
C GLU A 79 -7.34 -9.25 9.26
N PRO A 80 -8.44 -8.48 9.17
CA PRO A 80 -8.59 -7.48 8.12
C PRO A 80 -7.48 -6.42 8.17
N PHE A 81 -6.97 -6.01 7.02
CA PHE A 81 -5.87 -5.04 6.92
C PHE A 81 -6.16 -3.71 7.65
N VAL A 82 -7.40 -3.21 7.56
CA VAL A 82 -7.85 -1.99 8.26
C VAL A 82 -7.70 -2.12 9.78
N VAL A 83 -7.96 -3.30 10.35
CA VAL A 83 -7.78 -3.54 11.79
C VAL A 83 -6.29 -3.57 12.16
N THR A 84 -5.45 -4.16 11.30
CA THR A 84 -3.99 -4.17 11.46
C THR A 84 -3.41 -2.75 11.50
N LYS A 85 -3.84 -1.86 10.58
CA LYS A 85 -3.39 -0.45 10.57
C LYS A 85 -3.88 0.36 11.76
N ALA A 86 -5.14 0.17 12.16
CA ALA A 86 -5.69 0.87 13.33
C ALA A 86 -4.90 0.60 14.62
N ARG A 87 -4.30 -0.60 14.77
CA ARG A 87 -3.41 -0.93 15.91
C ARG A 87 -2.15 -0.08 15.96
N LEU A 88 -1.70 0.42 14.81
CA LEU A 88 -0.50 1.23 14.66
C LEU A 88 -0.79 2.73 14.66
N GLY A 89 -2.06 3.12 14.81
CA GLY A 89 -2.48 4.52 14.77
C GLY A 89 -2.58 5.09 13.35
N CYS A 90 -2.75 4.23 12.34
CA CYS A 90 -2.92 4.57 10.94
C CYS A 90 -4.34 4.25 10.44
#